data_AF-A0A2W7PKK3-F1
#
_entry.id   AF-A0A2W7PKK3-F1
#
_cell.length_a   1.000
_cell.length_b   1.000
_cell.length_c   1.000
_cell.angle_alpha   90.00
_cell.angle_beta   90.00
_cell.angle_gamma   90.00
#
_symmetry.space_group_name_H-M   'P 1'
#
loop_
_entity.id
_entity.type
_entity.pdbx_description
1 polymer ?
#
loop_
_entity_poly.entity_id
_entity_poly.type
_entity_poly.pdbx_seq_one_letter_code
_entity_poly.pdbx_strand_id
1 'polypeptide(L)'
;MCFSRHEFLLGSSDIKLGEIGGSPFYMSESQFEYWRHTQLIIDVVPGNGGMFSIERATGLRFLTRSRLFSDEESDQLVGFEPERGA
;
A
#
# COMPACT_ATOMS: atom_id res chain seq x y z
N MET A 1 1.03 3.40 -6.62
CA MET A 1 0.23 4.16 -7.61
C MET A 1 -1.14 4.38 -7.00
N CYS A 2 -1.81 5.46 -7.38
CA CYS A 2 -3.15 5.81 -6.96
C CYS A 2 -4.04 5.86 -8.21
N PHE A 3 -5.22 5.26 -8.12
CA PHE A 3 -6.20 5.16 -9.20
C PHE A 3 -7.54 5.64 -8.67
N SER A 4 -8.44 6.11 -9.55
CA SER A 4 -9.81 6.38 -9.10
C SER A 4 -10.46 5.08 -8.62
N ARG A 5 -11.38 5.18 -7.66
CA ARG A 5 -12.11 4.00 -7.17
C ARG A 5 -12.74 3.26 -8.35
N HIS A 6 -12.54 1.94 -8.40
CA HIS A 6 -13.04 1.02 -9.42
C HIS A 6 -12.36 1.09 -10.80
N GLU A 7 -11.30 1.90 -11.01
CA GLU A 7 -10.54 1.91 -12.27
C GLU A 7 -9.44 0.85 -12.34
N PHE A 8 -9.04 0.31 -11.19
CA PHE A 8 -8.12 -0.81 -11.10
C PHE A 8 -8.88 -2.07 -10.70
N LEU A 9 -8.83 -3.09 -11.55
CA LEU A 9 -9.41 -4.39 -11.26
C LEU A 9 -8.50 -5.14 -10.29
N LEU A 10 -9.04 -5.52 -9.14
CA LEU A 10 -8.35 -6.33 -8.16
C LEU A 10 -8.64 -7.80 -8.46
N GLY A 11 -7.74 -8.67 -8.02
CA GLY A 11 -7.93 -10.11 -8.04
C GLY A 11 -7.63 -10.75 -6.69
N SER A 12 -7.76 -12.07 -6.65
CA SER A 12 -7.53 -12.89 -5.44
C SER A 12 -6.09 -12.81 -4.92
N SER A 13 -5.14 -12.40 -5.76
CA SER A 13 -3.74 -12.21 -5.40
C SER A 13 -3.41 -10.79 -4.94
N ASP A 14 -4.38 -9.88 -4.89
CA ASP A 14 -4.20 -8.56 -4.29
C ASP A 14 -4.61 -8.60 -2.82
N ILE A 15 -3.72 -8.13 -1.95
CA ILE A 15 -3.87 -8.11 -0.50
C ILE A 15 -4.17 -6.68 -0.07
N LYS A 16 -5.28 -6.46 0.63
CA LYS A 16 -5.63 -5.16 1.21
C LYS A 16 -4.89 -5.00 2.53
N LEU A 17 -3.98 -4.04 2.59
CA LEU A 17 -3.20 -3.75 3.79
C LEU A 17 -3.91 -2.81 4.76
N GLY A 18 -4.87 -2.03 4.26
CA GLY A 18 -5.61 -1.06 5.05
C GLY A 18 -6.15 0.08 4.19
N GLU A 19 -6.28 1.25 4.80
CA GLU A 19 -6.75 2.46 4.13
C GLU A 19 -5.83 3.65 4.41
N ILE A 20 -5.69 4.52 3.42
CA ILE A 20 -4.99 5.81 3.51
C ILE A 20 -5.98 6.89 3.11
N GLY A 21 -6.35 7.76 4.04
CA GLY A 21 -7.34 8.82 3.79
C GLY A 21 -8.70 8.30 3.29
N GLY A 22 -9.14 7.14 3.79
CA GLY A 22 -10.40 6.48 3.39
C GLY A 22 -10.35 5.80 2.01
N SER A 23 -9.18 5.70 1.39
CA SER A 23 -8.96 4.96 0.15
C SER A 23 -8.19 3.67 0.43
N PRO A 24 -8.65 2.51 -0.09
CA PRO A 24 -8.03 1.24 0.20
C PRO A 24 -6.64 1.14 -0.44
N PHE A 25 -5.71 0.53 0.28
CA PHE A 25 -4.33 0.32 -0.16
C PHE A 25 -4.05 -1.18 -0.31
N TYR A 26 -3.62 -1.55 -1.51
CA TYR A 26 -3.39 -2.94 -1.90
C TYR A 26 -1.93 -3.19 -2.27
N MET A 27 -1.53 -4.45 -2.15
CA MET A 27 -0.22 -4.98 -2.51
C MET A 27 -0.38 -6.37 -3.10
N SER A 28 0.42 -6.76 -4.09
CA SER A 28 0.37 -8.13 -4.58
C SER A 28 0.81 -9.11 -3.49
N GLU A 29 0.27 -10.33 -3.51
CA GLU A 29 0.61 -11.39 -2.55
C GLU A 29 2.12 -11.65 -2.46
N SER A 30 2.82 -11.66 -3.59
CA SER A 30 4.28 -11.81 -3.63
C SER A 30 5.04 -10.67 -2.94
N GLN A 31 4.56 -9.43 -3.07
CA GLN A 31 5.14 -8.28 -2.38
C GLN A 31 4.79 -8.33 -0.89
N PHE A 32 3.57 -8.76 -0.55
CA PHE A 32 3.14 -8.91 0.83
C PHE A 32 4.02 -9.93 1.57
N GLU A 33 4.26 -11.12 1.02
CA GLU A 33 5.14 -12.09 1.66
C GLU A 33 6.55 -11.55 1.92
N TYR A 34 7.05 -10.71 1.01
CA TYR A 34 8.35 -10.09 1.18
C TYR A 34 8.33 -8.91 2.18
N TRP A 35 7.24 -8.15 2.31
CA TRP A 35 7.20 -6.90 3.12
C TRP A 35 6.35 -6.98 4.38
N ARG A 36 5.67 -8.10 4.66
CA ARG A 36 4.76 -8.28 5.82
C ARG A 36 5.38 -8.04 7.19
N HIS A 37 6.71 -8.05 7.28
CA HIS A 37 7.48 -7.76 8.50
C HIS A 37 7.95 -6.29 8.57
N THR A 38 7.41 -5.42 7.71
CA THR A 38 7.78 -4.00 7.64
C THR A 38 6.57 -3.10 7.77
N GLN A 39 6.74 -1.99 8.51
CA GLN A 39 5.82 -0.87 8.42
C GLN A 39 6.07 -0.13 7.12
N LEU A 40 5.04 -0.05 6.28
CA LEU A 40 5.06 0.79 5.09
C LEU A 40 4.60 2.19 5.42
N ILE A 41 5.40 3.16 4.99
CA ILE A 41 5.17 4.58 5.18
C ILE A 41 5.02 5.18 3.80
N ILE A 42 3.84 5.74 3.51
CA ILE A 42 3.53 6.34 2.22
C ILE A 42 3.52 7.85 2.38
N ASP A 43 4.57 8.50 1.86
CA ASP A 43 4.69 9.96 1.88
C ASP A 43 4.21 10.58 0.57
N VAL A 44 3.95 11.89 0.63
CA VAL A 44 3.68 12.75 -0.52
C VAL A 44 4.79 13.78 -0.62
N VAL A 45 5.53 13.77 -1.73
CA VAL A 45 6.67 14.66 -1.95
C VAL A 45 6.59 15.33 -3.32
N PRO A 46 7.23 16.48 -3.54
CA PRO A 46 7.34 17.08 -4.87
C PRO A 46 8.00 16.12 -5.88
N GLY A 47 7.46 16.07 -7.09
CA GLY A 47 8.03 15.29 -8.19
C GLY A 47 7.00 14.75 -9.17
N ASN A 48 7.48 13.99 -10.16
CA ASN A 48 6.62 13.35 -11.13
C ASN A 48 6.09 12.02 -10.58
N GLY A 49 4.77 11.92 -10.39
CA GLY A 49 4.08 10.68 -10.04
C GLY A 49 4.20 9.60 -11.13
N GLY A 50 3.75 8.38 -10.81
CA GLY A 50 3.72 7.28 -11.78
C GLY A 50 2.89 7.62 -13.02
N MET A 51 3.24 7.08 -14.19
CA MET A 51 2.60 7.44 -15.47
C MET A 51 1.07 7.34 -15.43
N PHE A 52 0.53 6.34 -14.72
CA PHE A 52 -0.90 6.05 -14.59
C PHE A 52 -1.50 6.49 -13.25
N SER A 53 -0.76 7.26 -12.46
CA SER A 53 -1.15 7.63 -11.10
C SER A 53 -1.85 8.99 -11.11
N ILE A 54 -3.03 9.09 -10.49
CA ILE A 54 -3.85 10.32 -10.53
C ILE A 54 -3.16 11.55 -9.93
N GLU A 55 -2.26 11.38 -8.94
CA GLU A 55 -1.53 12.50 -8.35
C GLU A 55 -0.52 13.14 -9.31
N ARG A 56 -0.19 12.50 -10.44
CA ARG A 56 0.83 12.98 -11.38
C ARG A 56 0.56 14.41 -11.87
N ALA A 57 -0.70 14.78 -12.08
CA ALA A 57 -1.09 16.12 -12.53
C ALA A 57 -0.91 17.22 -11.45
N THR A 58 -0.66 16.85 -10.20
CA THR A 58 -0.53 17.79 -9.07
C THR A 58 0.89 18.31 -8.84
N GLY A 59 1.89 17.76 -9.56
CA GLY A 59 3.31 18.04 -9.30
C GLY A 59 3.87 17.31 -8.06
N LEU A 60 3.09 16.38 -7.51
CA LEU A 60 3.46 15.53 -6.38
C LEU A 60 3.61 14.07 -6.82
N ARG A 61 4.25 13.27 -5.98
CA ARG A 61 4.33 11.81 -6.11
C ARG A 61 4.27 11.13 -4.76
N PHE A 62 3.82 9.89 -4.76
CA PHE A 62 3.97 9.02 -3.61
C PHE A 62 5.41 8.50 -3.49
N LEU A 63 5.93 8.46 -2.26
CA LEU A 63 7.19 7.83 -1.91
C LEU A 63 6.91 6.75 -0.85
N THR A 64 7.21 5.50 -1.18
CA THR A 64 7.14 4.41 -0.21
C THR A 64 8.48 4.30 0.52
N ARG A 65 8.44 4.45 1.84
CA ARG A 65 9.51 4.07 2.76
C ARG A 65 9.07 2.86 3.55
N SER A 66 10.04 2.13 4.08
CA SER A 66 9.77 1.01 4.98
C SER A 66 10.74 1.00 6.14
N ARG A 67 10.28 0.45 7.26
CA ARG A 67 11.14 0.05 8.38
C ARG A 67 10.67 -1.29 8.92
N LEU A 68 11.56 -2.03 9.57
CA LEU A 68 11.15 -3.21 10.32
C LEU A 68 10.19 -2.81 11.44
N PHE A 69 9.21 -3.67 11.70
CA PHE A 69 8.46 -3.60 12.94
C PHE A 69 9.39 -3.86 14.12
N SER A 70 9.10 -3.20 15.25
CA SER A 70 9.64 -3.60 16.54
C SER A 70 9.06 -4.94 16.98
N ASP A 71 9.66 -5.55 18.01
CA ASP A 71 9.15 -6.80 18.57
C ASP A 71 7.72 -6.61 19.10
N GLU A 72 7.45 -5.49 19.79
CA GLU A 72 6.12 -5.19 20.31
C GLU A 72 5.06 -4.97 19.22
N GLU A 73 5.44 -4.34 18.10
CA GLU A 73 4.56 -4.19 16.93
C GLU A 73 4.33 -5.53 16.23
N SER A 74 5.35 -6.38 16.16
CA SER A 74 5.24 -7.71 15.56
C SER A 74 4.29 -8.60 16.36
N ASP A 75 4.37 -8.54 17.69
CA ASP A 75 3.47 -9.27 18.60
C ASP A 75 2.00 -8.87 18.41
N GLN A 76 1.73 -7.58 18.13
CA GLN A 76 0.37 -7.09 17.85
C GLN A 76 -0.19 -7.59 16.52
N LEU A 77 0.69 -8.00 15.59
CA LEU A 77 0.33 -8.47 14.26
C LEU A 77 0.19 -10.00 14.19
N VAL A 78 0.44 -10.71 15.29
CA VAL A 78 0.25 -12.17 15.36
C VAL A 78 -1.21 -12.51 15.07
N GLY A 79 -1.43 -13.37 14.07
CA GLY A 79 -2.77 -13.77 13.63
C GLY A 79 -3.48 -12.75 12.72
N PHE A 80 -2.80 -11.69 12.27
CA PHE A 80 -3.33 -10.80 11.26
C PHE A 80 -3.52 -11.55 9.92
N GLU A 81 -4.77 -11.67 9.49
CA GLU A 81 -5.14 -12.19 8.18
C GLU A 81 -5.70 -11.04 7.33
N PRO A 82 -4.99 -10.61 6.27
CA PRO A 82 -5.45 -9.49 5.46
C PRO A 82 -6.60 -9.88 4.54
N GLU A 83 -7.50 -8.93 4.30
CA GLU A 83 -8.55 -9.05 3.29
C GLU A 83 -7.92 -9.15 1.89
N ARG A 84 -8.57 -9.90 0.99
CA ARG A 84 -8.15 -10.02 -0.41
C ARG A 84 -9.02 -9.18 -1.33
N GLY A 85 -8.44 -8.78 -2.46
CA GLY A 85 -9.15 -8.20 -3.58
C GLY A 85 -10.22 -9.15 -4.12
N ALA A 86 -11.30 -8.56 -4.61
CA ALA A 86 -12.42 -9.24 -5.26
C ALA A 86 -12.49 -8.87 -6.74
#